data_AF-A0A8J2WLT1-F1
#
_entry.id   AF-A0A8J2WLT1-F1
#
_cell.length_a   1.000
_cell.length_b   1.000
_cell.length_c   1.000
_cell.angle_alpha   90.00
_cell.angle_beta   90.00
_cell.angle_gamma   90.00
#
_symmetry.space_group_name_H-M   'P 1'
#
loop_
_entity.id
_entity.type
_entity.pdbx_description
1 polymer ?
#
loop_
_entity_poly.entity_id
_entity_poly.type
_entity_poly.pdbx_seq_one_letter_code
_entity_poly.pdbx_strand_id
1 'polypeptide(L)'
;MAMADDQQQFCLRWNDFQSNMVNSFKHLRDEKSFTDVTLACEGQTCKAHKMVLSACSPYFKSLLEENPSKHPIIILKDVPFAHLQAILEFMYAGEVNVAQDQLPAFLKTAERLKVKGLAEVPPVILGVTFSNGLPGAEPNSLLKWRWERFVLFLFFFIFFSVILGTSFSVVIWSTSM
;
A
#
# COMPACT_ATOMS: atom_id res chain seq x y z
N MET A 1 34.21 -40.97 -12.79
CA MET A 1 34.44 -39.51 -12.80
C MET A 1 33.25 -38.90 -13.54
N ALA A 2 32.23 -38.46 -12.81
CA ALA A 2 31.04 -37.86 -13.41
C ALA A 2 31.31 -36.37 -13.60
N MET A 3 31.26 -35.90 -14.85
CA MET A 3 31.29 -34.48 -15.19
C MET A 3 29.94 -33.89 -14.77
N ALA A 4 29.94 -32.98 -13.79
CA ALA A 4 28.79 -32.15 -13.52
C ALA A 4 28.61 -31.20 -14.72
N ASP A 5 27.49 -31.33 -15.42
CA ASP A 5 27.06 -30.42 -16.47
C ASP A 5 26.82 -29.03 -15.85
N ASP A 6 27.69 -28.07 -16.19
CA ASP A 6 27.66 -26.71 -15.65
C ASP A 6 26.56 -25.93 -16.36
N GLN A 7 25.31 -26.16 -15.96
CA GLN A 7 24.14 -25.54 -16.58
C GLN A 7 24.10 -24.05 -16.28
N GLN A 8 24.59 -23.26 -17.22
CA GLN A 8 24.57 -21.80 -17.16
C GLN A 8 23.13 -21.28 -17.08
N GLN A 9 22.86 -20.45 -16.08
CA GLN A 9 21.57 -19.76 -15.90
C GLN A 9 21.70 -18.28 -16.28
N PHE A 10 20.70 -17.76 -17.00
CA PHE A 10 20.64 -16.35 -17.41
C PHE A 10 19.43 -15.66 -16.78
N CYS A 11 19.63 -14.47 -16.23
CA CYS A 11 18.56 -13.63 -15.68
C CYS A 11 18.23 -12.52 -16.69
N LEU A 12 17.01 -12.56 -17.24
CA LEU A 12 16.49 -11.51 -18.11
C LEU A 12 15.59 -10.59 -17.30
N ARG A 13 15.85 -9.28 -17.38
CA ARG A 13 15.06 -8.25 -16.69
C ARG A 13 14.42 -7.32 -17.70
N TRP A 14 13.12 -7.12 -17.57
CA TRP A 14 12.44 -6.00 -18.19
C TRP A 14 12.45 -4.81 -17.22
N ASN A 15 13.24 -3.80 -17.54
CA ASN A 15 13.53 -2.68 -16.64
C ASN A 15 12.27 -1.92 -16.19
N ASP A 16 11.30 -1.72 -17.10
CA ASP A 16 10.09 -0.94 -16.82
C ASP A 16 8.87 -1.81 -16.48
N PHE A 17 9.06 -3.10 -16.18
CA PHE A 17 7.96 -4.03 -15.96
C PHE A 17 6.98 -3.54 -14.89
N GLN A 18 7.48 -3.06 -13.75
CA GLN A 18 6.65 -2.59 -12.64
C GLN A 18 5.79 -1.39 -13.05
N SER A 19 6.39 -0.34 -13.63
CA SER A 19 5.68 0.86 -14.08
C SER A 19 4.68 0.54 -15.19
N ASN A 20 5.06 -0.32 -16.15
CA ASN A 20 4.16 -0.75 -17.21
C ASN A 20 2.94 -1.53 -16.66
N MET A 21 3.15 -2.38 -15.66
CA MET A 21 2.06 -3.12 -15.00
C MET A 21 1.10 -2.16 -14.27
N VAL A 22 1.62 -1.20 -13.49
CA VAL A 22 0.81 -0.19 -12.79
C VAL A 22 -0.03 0.62 -13.79
N ASN A 23 0.61 1.13 -14.85
CA ASN A 23 -0.08 1.90 -15.89
C ASN A 23 -1.15 1.06 -16.60
N SER A 24 -0.85 -0.20 -16.90
CA SER A 24 -1.81 -1.12 -17.54
C SER A 24 -3.06 -1.30 -16.67
N PHE A 25 -2.91 -1.55 -15.37
CA PHE A 25 -4.07 -1.68 -14.47
C PHE A 25 -4.86 -0.38 -14.31
N LYS A 26 -4.19 0.77 -14.33
CA LYS A 26 -4.84 2.08 -14.35
C LYS A 26 -5.70 2.24 -15.61
N HIS A 27 -5.16 1.93 -16.79
CA HIS A 27 -5.92 1.96 -18.05
C HIS A 27 -7.11 1.01 -18.04
N LEU A 28 -6.93 -0.24 -17.58
CA LEU A 28 -8.03 -1.21 -17.49
C LEU A 28 -9.18 -0.71 -16.60
N ARG A 29 -8.85 -0.05 -15.48
CA ARG A 29 -9.85 0.56 -14.60
C ARG A 29 -10.59 1.71 -15.30
N ASP A 30 -9.86 2.61 -15.95
CA ASP A 30 -10.42 3.80 -16.57
C ASP A 30 -11.35 3.42 -17.75
N GLU A 31 -11.00 2.39 -18.52
CA GLU A 31 -11.84 1.79 -19.57
C GLU A 31 -12.96 0.88 -19.03
N LYS A 32 -12.93 0.54 -17.73
CA LYS A 32 -13.83 -0.43 -17.08
C LYS A 32 -13.74 -1.83 -17.71
N SER A 33 -12.58 -2.17 -18.27
CA SER A 33 -12.25 -3.46 -18.85
C SER A 33 -11.96 -4.46 -17.75
N PHE A 34 -12.52 -5.68 -17.82
CA PHE A 34 -12.34 -6.76 -16.84
C PHE A 34 -12.72 -6.42 -15.38
N THR A 35 -13.44 -5.33 -15.14
CA THR A 35 -13.96 -5.02 -13.81
C THR A 35 -15.03 -6.05 -13.43
N ASP A 36 -14.87 -6.69 -12.27
CA ASP A 36 -15.66 -7.83 -11.81
C ASP A 36 -16.32 -7.57 -10.44
N VAL A 37 -16.30 -6.31 -9.97
CA VAL A 37 -16.99 -5.83 -8.78
C VAL A 37 -17.45 -4.39 -8.96
N THR A 38 -18.58 -4.04 -8.36
CA THR A 38 -19.10 -2.67 -8.31
C THR A 38 -19.14 -2.20 -6.85
N LEU A 39 -18.57 -1.03 -6.57
CA LEU A 39 -18.69 -0.33 -5.30
C LEU A 39 -19.76 0.75 -5.44
N ALA A 40 -20.70 0.85 -4.49
CA ALA A 40 -21.77 1.83 -4.50
C ALA A 40 -21.73 2.67 -3.21
N CYS A 41 -21.76 4.00 -3.34
CA CYS A 41 -21.88 4.92 -2.21
C CYS A 41 -22.53 6.23 -2.68
N GLU A 42 -23.28 6.91 -1.79
CA GLU A 42 -23.96 8.18 -2.07
C GLU A 42 -24.79 8.19 -3.38
N GLY A 43 -25.46 7.08 -3.70
CA GLY A 43 -26.23 6.95 -4.94
C GLY A 43 -25.41 6.82 -6.23
N GLN A 44 -24.08 6.85 -6.12
CA GLN A 44 -23.14 6.69 -7.23
C GLN A 44 -22.44 5.33 -7.17
N THR A 45 -21.85 4.92 -8.30
CA THR A 45 -21.17 3.63 -8.42
C THR A 45 -19.83 3.73 -9.13
N CYS A 46 -18.88 2.89 -8.69
CA CYS A 46 -17.56 2.73 -9.28
C CYS A 46 -17.34 1.25 -9.61
N LYS A 47 -16.89 0.94 -10.83
CA LYS A 47 -16.44 -0.41 -11.19
C LYS A 47 -14.97 -0.58 -10.83
N ALA A 48 -14.60 -1.76 -10.35
CA ALA A 48 -13.23 -2.08 -9.96
C ALA A 48 -12.91 -3.56 -10.19
N HIS A 49 -11.66 -3.94 -9.90
CA HIS A 49 -11.18 -5.31 -9.95
C HIS A 49 -11.07 -5.89 -8.54
N LYS A 50 -11.67 -7.05 -8.30
CA LYS A 50 -11.58 -7.79 -7.03
C LYS A 50 -10.13 -8.02 -6.63
N MET A 51 -9.28 -8.39 -7.58
CA MET A 51 -7.86 -8.64 -7.32
C MET A 51 -7.14 -7.43 -6.71
N VAL A 52 -7.41 -6.21 -7.22
CA VAL A 52 -6.78 -4.99 -6.71
C VAL A 52 -7.34 -4.64 -5.33
N LEU A 53 -8.67 -4.71 -5.16
CA LEU A 53 -9.31 -4.46 -3.86
C LEU A 53 -8.78 -5.42 -2.78
N SER A 54 -8.70 -6.71 -3.07
CA SER A 54 -8.20 -7.74 -2.15
C SER A 54 -6.71 -7.61 -1.85
N ALA A 55 -5.90 -7.18 -2.82
CA ALA A 55 -4.47 -6.95 -2.61
C ALA A 55 -4.23 -5.76 -1.67
N CYS A 56 -5.00 -4.69 -1.82
CA CYS A 56 -4.83 -3.44 -1.08
C CYS A 56 -5.63 -3.35 0.23
N SER A 57 -6.62 -4.22 0.45
CA SER A 57 -7.49 -4.17 1.63
C SER A 57 -7.85 -5.57 2.14
N PRO A 58 -7.43 -5.95 3.36
CA PRO A 58 -7.90 -7.18 4.00
C PRO A 58 -9.42 -7.19 4.22
N TYR A 59 -10.05 -6.02 4.40
CA TYR A 59 -11.51 -5.92 4.51
C TYR A 59 -12.21 -6.35 3.22
N PHE A 60 -11.81 -5.79 2.07
CA PHE A 60 -12.40 -6.20 0.79
C PHE A 60 -12.06 -7.66 0.45
N LYS A 61 -10.85 -8.12 0.79
CA LYS A 61 -10.47 -9.52 0.61
C LYS A 61 -11.43 -10.46 1.33
N SER A 62 -11.58 -10.31 2.65
CA SER A 62 -12.48 -11.17 3.44
C SER A 62 -13.92 -11.07 2.94
N LEU A 63 -14.42 -9.86 2.66
CA LEU A 63 -15.78 -9.64 2.18
C LEU A 63 -16.08 -10.36 0.86
N LEU A 64 -15.14 -10.31 -0.10
CA LEU A 64 -15.27 -10.94 -1.42
C LEU A 64 -15.10 -12.46 -1.37
N GLU A 65 -14.26 -12.97 -0.47
CA GLU A 65 -14.07 -14.41 -0.24
C GLU A 65 -15.30 -15.04 0.45
N GLU A 66 -15.89 -14.34 1.42
CA GLU A 66 -17.09 -14.80 2.13
C GLU A 66 -18.34 -14.78 1.24
N ASN A 67 -18.37 -13.93 0.20
CA ASN A 67 -19.52 -13.73 -0.67
C ASN A 67 -19.15 -13.98 -2.14
N PRO A 68 -18.89 -15.24 -2.53
CA PRO A 68 -18.48 -15.58 -3.89
C PRO A 68 -19.62 -15.27 -4.87
N SER A 69 -19.42 -14.24 -5.68
CA SER A 69 -20.33 -13.82 -6.74
C SER A 69 -19.53 -13.47 -8.00
N LYS A 70 -20.14 -13.68 -9.18
CA LYS A 70 -19.54 -13.28 -10.46
C LYS A 70 -19.27 -11.78 -10.49
N HIS A 71 -20.24 -10.98 -10.04
CA HIS A 71 -20.13 -9.51 -10.03
C HIS A 71 -20.85 -8.91 -8.80
N PRO A 72 -20.26 -8.96 -7.60
CA PRO A 72 -20.88 -8.42 -6.40
C PRO A 72 -20.99 -6.89 -6.48
N ILE A 73 -22.07 -6.37 -5.90
CA ILE A 73 -22.28 -4.94 -5.67
C ILE A 73 -22.10 -4.69 -4.17
N ILE A 74 -21.03 -4.01 -3.79
CA ILE A 74 -20.70 -3.70 -2.40
C ILE A 74 -21.20 -2.28 -2.10
N ILE A 75 -22.14 -2.16 -1.17
CA ILE A 75 -22.71 -0.88 -0.76
C ILE A 75 -21.93 -0.38 0.46
N LEU A 76 -21.24 0.75 0.29
CA LEU A 76 -20.48 1.41 1.34
C LEU A 76 -21.31 2.53 1.95
N LYS A 77 -21.69 2.35 3.22
CA LYS A 77 -22.43 3.36 3.99
C LYS A 77 -21.47 4.39 4.58
N ASP A 78 -21.92 5.63 4.64
CA ASP A 78 -21.19 6.76 5.24
C ASP A 78 -19.77 6.95 4.66
N VAL A 79 -19.59 6.61 3.38
CA VAL A 79 -18.37 6.88 2.61
C VAL A 79 -18.71 7.96 1.59
N PRO A 80 -18.09 9.15 1.68
CA PRO A 80 -18.20 10.14 0.62
C PRO A 80 -17.68 9.59 -0.70
N PHE A 81 -18.39 9.84 -1.80
CA PHE A 81 -17.99 9.33 -3.12
C PHE A 81 -16.59 9.82 -3.52
N ALA A 82 -16.26 11.07 -3.19
CA ALA A 82 -14.93 11.64 -3.39
C ALA A 82 -13.83 10.85 -2.67
N HIS A 83 -14.09 10.39 -1.43
CA HIS A 83 -13.12 9.56 -0.70
C HIS A 83 -13.00 8.17 -1.32
N LEU A 84 -14.11 7.58 -1.79
CA LEU A 84 -14.04 6.30 -2.49
C LEU A 84 -13.20 6.41 -3.77
N GLN A 85 -13.39 7.46 -4.55
CA GLN A 85 -12.58 7.71 -5.75
C GLN A 85 -11.10 7.89 -5.41
N ALA A 86 -10.78 8.70 -4.39
CA ALA A 86 -9.41 8.90 -3.93
C ALA A 86 -8.76 7.59 -3.42
N ILE A 87 -9.52 6.74 -2.72
CA ILE A 87 -9.02 5.43 -2.27
C ILE A 87 -8.74 4.53 -3.48
N LEU A 88 -9.65 4.48 -4.46
CA LEU A 88 -9.42 3.72 -5.69
C LEU A 88 -8.27 4.29 -6.51
N GLU A 89 -8.03 5.60 -6.47
CA GLU A 89 -6.85 6.19 -7.09
C GLU A 89 -5.58 5.70 -6.41
N PHE A 90 -5.50 5.82 -5.08
CA PHE A 90 -4.39 5.32 -4.29
C PHE A 90 -4.11 3.83 -4.52
N MET A 91 -5.15 2.99 -4.59
CA MET A 91 -4.99 1.54 -4.81
C MET A 91 -4.37 1.19 -6.17
N TYR A 92 -4.63 1.98 -7.21
CA TYR A 92 -4.15 1.69 -8.58
C TYR A 92 -2.88 2.47 -8.94
N ALA A 93 -2.64 3.63 -8.34
CA ALA A 93 -1.49 4.48 -8.63
C ALA A 93 -0.39 4.37 -7.56
N GLY A 94 -0.73 3.91 -6.35
CA GLY A 94 0.18 3.92 -5.19
C GLY A 94 0.24 5.27 -4.47
N GLU A 95 -0.40 6.31 -5.01
CA GLU A 95 -0.42 7.67 -4.47
C GLU A 95 -1.76 8.34 -4.78
N VAL A 96 -2.10 9.38 -4.01
CA VAL A 96 -3.29 10.22 -4.23
C VAL A 96 -3.07 11.60 -3.64
N ASN A 97 -3.65 12.63 -4.28
CA ASN A 97 -3.67 13.98 -3.77
C ASN A 97 -4.99 14.26 -3.06
N VAL A 98 -4.93 14.69 -1.80
CA VAL A 98 -6.11 15.02 -0.98
C VAL A 98 -5.92 16.40 -0.36
N ALA A 99 -6.97 17.21 -0.35
CA ALA A 99 -6.94 18.53 0.26
C ALA A 99 -6.71 18.42 1.79
N GLN A 100 -5.98 19.37 2.35
CA GLN A 100 -5.56 19.34 3.77
C GLN A 100 -6.74 19.25 4.75
N ASP A 101 -7.84 19.94 4.43
CA ASP A 101 -9.09 19.93 5.20
C ASP A 101 -9.84 18.60 5.12
N GLN A 102 -9.70 17.87 4.02
CA GLN A 102 -10.33 16.55 3.80
C GLN A 102 -9.50 15.38 4.32
N LEU A 103 -8.19 15.58 4.50
CA LEU A 103 -7.23 14.52 4.86
C LEU A 103 -7.66 13.68 6.09
N PRO A 104 -8.10 14.27 7.23
CA PRO A 104 -8.52 13.47 8.38
C PRO A 104 -9.71 12.56 8.07
N ALA A 105 -10.69 13.06 7.32
CA ALA A 105 -11.90 12.30 6.96
C ALA A 105 -11.60 11.22 5.90
N PHE A 106 -10.69 11.51 4.97
CA PHE A 106 -10.16 10.53 4.02
C PHE A 106 -9.45 9.38 4.73
N LEU A 107 -8.54 9.67 5.66
CA LEU A 107 -7.79 8.64 6.41
C LEU A 107 -8.69 7.79 7.30
N LYS A 108 -9.70 8.39 7.96
CA LYS A 108 -10.72 7.63 8.68
C LYS A 108 -11.49 6.67 7.77
N THR A 109 -11.74 7.08 6.53
CA THR A 109 -12.37 6.21 5.52
C THR A 109 -11.45 5.06 5.12
N ALA A 110 -10.17 5.35 4.89
CA ALA A 110 -9.15 4.36 4.56
C ALA A 110 -8.91 3.35 5.70
N GLU A 111 -8.94 3.80 6.95
CA GLU A 111 -8.86 2.95 8.14
C GLU A 111 -10.06 1.99 8.23
N ARG A 112 -11.29 2.51 8.07
CA ARG A 112 -12.50 1.68 8.05
C ARG A 112 -12.47 0.61 6.96
N LEU A 113 -11.96 0.96 5.78
CA LEU A 113 -11.78 0.04 4.66
C LEU A 113 -10.49 -0.77 4.75
N LYS A 114 -9.72 -0.64 5.84
CA LYS A 114 -8.44 -1.32 6.09
C LYS A 114 -7.47 -1.24 4.89
N VAL A 115 -7.35 -0.07 4.28
CA VAL A 115 -6.46 0.14 3.13
C VAL A 115 -5.00 0.13 3.58
N LYS A 116 -4.21 -0.82 3.07
CA LYS A 116 -2.79 -0.95 3.38
C LYS A 116 -2.03 0.34 3.02
N GLY A 117 -1.06 0.71 3.84
CA GLY A 117 -0.29 1.95 3.67
C GLY A 117 -1.01 3.24 4.13
N LEU A 118 -2.34 3.21 4.34
CA LEU A 118 -3.11 4.34 4.87
C LEU A 118 -3.72 4.07 6.25
N ALA A 119 -4.14 2.83 6.51
CA ALA A 119 -4.75 2.42 7.78
C ALA A 119 -3.76 2.18 8.92
N GLU A 120 -2.45 2.19 8.63
CA GLU A 120 -1.37 1.94 9.61
C GLU A 120 -0.72 3.23 10.13
N VAL A 121 -1.21 4.41 9.73
CA VAL A 121 -0.62 5.69 10.15
C VAL A 121 -0.98 5.92 11.63
N PRO A 122 -0.02 5.81 12.58
CA PRO A 122 -0.33 6.10 13.97
C PRO A 122 -0.75 7.57 14.12
N PRO A 123 -1.69 7.89 15.03
CA PRO A 123 -2.25 9.25 15.20
C PRO A 123 -1.23 10.37 15.42
N VAL A 124 0.02 10.01 15.71
CA VAL A 124 1.11 10.93 16.04
C VAL A 124 1.62 11.72 14.83
N ILE A 125 1.51 11.21 13.60
CA ILE A 125 2.15 11.82 12.42
C ILE A 125 1.37 13.03 11.87
N LEU A 126 0.11 13.23 12.27
CA LEU A 126 -0.74 14.27 11.67
C LEU A 126 -0.94 15.53 12.53
N GLY A 127 -0.36 15.60 13.74
CA GLY A 127 -0.56 16.76 14.62
C GLY A 127 -2.03 17.02 15.01
N VAL A 128 -2.96 16.14 14.65
CA VAL A 128 -4.38 16.23 14.99
C VAL A 128 -4.59 15.43 16.27
N THR A 129 -4.38 16.07 17.42
CA THR A 129 -4.78 15.50 18.70
C THR A 129 -6.31 15.39 18.74
N PHE A 130 -6.86 14.19 18.56
CA PHE A 130 -8.21 13.91 19.04
C PHE A 130 -8.14 13.84 20.56
N SER A 131 -8.46 14.95 21.21
CA SER A 131 -8.69 15.02 22.64
C SER A 131 -9.91 14.14 22.98
N ASN A 132 -9.66 12.89 23.31
CA ASN A 132 -10.49 12.15 24.26
C ASN A 132 -9.52 11.39 25.17
N GLY A 133 -9.38 11.91 26.38
CA GLY A 133 -8.50 11.33 27.39
C GLY A 133 -8.92 9.92 27.78
N LEU A 134 -7.92 9.07 27.98
CA LEU A 134 -8.01 7.88 28.82
C LEU A 134 -6.94 8.02 29.90
N PRO A 135 -7.32 8.15 31.19
CA PRO A 135 -6.35 8.20 32.27
C PRO A 135 -5.91 6.76 32.61
N GLY A 136 -4.59 6.55 32.68
CA GLY A 136 -4.01 5.38 33.33
C GLY A 136 -3.68 4.21 32.40
N ALA A 137 -2.50 4.26 31.80
CA ALA A 137 -1.70 3.06 31.52
C ALA A 137 -0.23 3.43 31.67
N GLU A 138 0.37 3.01 32.79
CA GLU A 138 1.79 3.16 33.12
C GLU A 138 2.70 2.40 32.12
N PRO A 139 3.96 2.84 31.94
CA PRO A 139 4.83 2.44 30.85
C PRO A 139 5.60 1.17 31.21
N ASN A 140 5.34 0.06 30.51
CA ASN A 140 6.24 -1.09 30.59
C ASN A 140 7.57 -0.77 29.90
N SER A 141 8.55 -0.57 30.78
CA SER A 141 9.95 -0.25 30.62
C SER A 141 10.80 -1.36 29.98
N LEU A 142 10.26 -2.07 28.97
CA LEU A 142 10.96 -3.16 28.26
C LEU A 142 10.76 -3.14 26.72
N LEU A 143 10.46 -1.97 26.14
CA LEU A 143 10.67 -1.69 24.70
C LEU A 143 11.45 -0.39 24.46
N LYS A 144 12.12 0.10 25.50
CA LYS A 144 13.19 1.11 25.42
C LYS A 144 14.43 0.36 24.86
N TRP A 145 15.01 0.85 23.77
CA TRP A 145 16.26 0.34 23.11
C TRP A 145 16.19 -0.69 21.98
N ARG A 146 15.19 -0.66 21.09
CA ARG A 146 15.32 -1.31 19.74
C ARG A 146 15.27 -0.32 18.55
N TRP A 147 15.41 0.98 18.80
CA TRP A 147 15.27 2.02 17.77
C TRP A 147 16.51 2.90 17.55
N GLU A 148 17.55 2.79 18.38
CA GLU A 148 18.79 3.60 18.20
C GLU A 148 19.74 3.09 17.11
N ARG A 149 19.39 2.04 16.37
CA ARG A 149 20.16 1.60 15.19
C ARG A 149 19.44 1.72 13.84
N PHE A 150 18.20 2.21 13.82
CA PHE A 150 17.47 2.42 12.56
C PHE A 150 17.21 3.89 12.20
N VAL A 151 17.35 4.82 13.14
CA VAL A 151 17.19 6.26 12.85
C VAL A 151 18.49 6.91 12.35
N LEU A 152 19.65 6.23 12.45
CA LEU A 152 20.91 6.70 11.86
C LEU A 152 21.33 5.99 10.55
N PHE A 153 20.58 5.00 10.06
CA PHE A 153 20.92 4.34 8.79
C PHE A 153 20.09 4.82 7.59
N LEU A 154 18.98 5.53 7.80
CA LEU A 154 18.22 6.15 6.69
C LEU A 154 18.59 7.62 6.45
N PHE A 155 19.24 8.30 7.41
CA PHE A 155 19.71 9.69 7.22
C PHE A 155 21.15 9.81 6.70
N PHE A 156 21.95 8.73 6.68
CA PHE A 156 23.30 8.77 6.08
C PHE A 156 23.38 8.22 4.65
N PHE A 157 22.37 7.48 4.18
CA PHE A 157 22.41 6.88 2.84
C PHE A 157 21.83 7.76 1.72
N ILE A 158 21.03 8.78 2.05
CA ILE A 158 20.49 9.70 1.03
C ILE A 158 21.37 10.96 0.88
N PHE A 159 22.16 11.33 1.89
CA PHE A 159 23.07 12.49 1.79
C PHE A 159 24.46 12.16 1.23
N PHE A 160 24.94 10.91 1.31
CA PHE A 160 26.26 10.56 0.76
C PHE A 160 26.24 10.08 -0.71
N SER A 161 25.09 9.65 -1.24
CA SER A 161 24.98 9.22 -2.64
C SER A 161 24.75 10.36 -3.65
N VAL A 162 24.47 11.58 -3.18
CA VAL A 162 24.31 12.77 -4.03
C VAL A 162 25.63 13.56 -4.18
N ILE A 163 26.60 13.36 -3.29
CA ILE A 163 27.88 14.10 -3.33
C ILE A 163 29.01 13.32 -4.02
N LEU A 164 28.97 11.98 -4.07
CA LEU A 164 29.96 11.17 -4.76
C LEU A 164 29.27 10.26 -5.77
N GLY A 165 28.98 10.81 -6.95
CA GLY A 165 28.39 10.09 -8.08
C GLY A 165 29.20 8.87 -8.48
N THR A 166 28.94 7.72 -7.84
CA THR A 166 29.50 6.43 -8.20
C THR A 166 28.41 5.36 -8.20
N SER A 167 28.35 4.63 -9.31
CA SER A 167 27.42 3.54 -9.56
C SER A 167 27.82 2.33 -8.72
N PHE A 168 26.97 1.86 -7.80
CA PHE A 168 27.24 0.65 -7.03
C PHE A 168 26.50 -0.56 -7.62
N SER A 169 27.29 -1.51 -8.13
CA SER A 169 26.89 -2.89 -8.35
C SER A 169 26.60 -3.57 -7.01
N VAL A 170 25.44 -4.23 -6.91
CA VAL A 170 25.06 -5.02 -5.74
C VAL A 170 25.91 -6.30 -5.70
N VAL A 171 26.81 -6.41 -4.71
CA VAL A 171 27.46 -7.67 -4.36
C VAL A 171 26.63 -8.32 -3.24
N ILE A 172 25.96 -9.43 -3.56
CA ILE A 172 25.26 -10.27 -2.59
C ILE A 172 26.31 -11.13 -1.88
N TRP A 173 26.45 -11.00 -0.56
CA TRP A 173 27.08 -12.04 0.24
C TRP A 173 26.01 -12.98 0.79
N SER A 174 26.00 -14.19 0.23
CA SER A 174 25.45 -15.37 0.86
C SER A 174 26.35 -15.77 2.03
N THR A 175 25.77 -16.03 3.19
CA THR A 175 26.38 -16.91 4.18
C THR A 175 25.32 -17.85 4.71
N SER A 176 25.42 -19.10 4.25
CA SER A 176 24.93 -20.27 4.97
C SER A 176 25.54 -20.33 6.38
N MET A 177 24.70 -20.65 7.35
CA MET A 177 24.92 -21.75 8.28
C MET A 177 23.56 -22.30 8.73
#